data_AF-X1CWU7-F1
#
_entry.id   AF-X1CWU7-F1
#
_cell.length_a   1.000
_cell.length_b   1.000
_cell.length_c   1.000
_cell.angle_alpha   90.00
_cell.angle_beta   90.00
_cell.angle_gamma   90.00
#
_symmetry.space_group_name_H-M   'P 1'
#
loop_
_entity.id
_entity.type
_entity.pdbx_description
1 polymer ?
#
loop_
_entity_poly.entity_id
_entity_poly.type
_entity_poly.pdbx_seq_one_letter_code
_entity_poly.pdbx_strand_id
1 'polypeptide(L)'
;MESGTGVEQRAALLTWPRKTLTYQVINLSAAQSAYVKRKLYKNLYKVFGVPIWMDRTELSSQASSGQKILNVTSTEKRNFEVGAPCLIYTNESTYEYGEIDSFTSNQITLVGNLTYTWDADTDVYPLLQGRLQQTQDLMNLTSAYSKFTVTVVEV
;
A
#
# COMPACT_ATOMS: atom_id res chain seq x y z
N MET A 1 -0.60 -18.53 -36.11
CA MET A 1 -0.72 -19.99 -36.30
C MET A 1 -1.64 -20.47 -35.19
N GLU A 2 -2.89 -20.76 -35.52
CA GLU A 2 -3.86 -21.36 -34.60
C GLU A 2 -3.70 -22.88 -34.65
N SER A 3 -3.89 -23.55 -33.50
CA SER A 3 -3.77 -25.00 -33.37
C SER A 3 -4.96 -25.70 -34.02
N GLY A 4 -4.69 -26.62 -34.96
CA GLY A 4 -5.72 -27.41 -35.65
C GLY A 4 -6.38 -28.51 -34.81
N THR A 5 -5.99 -28.67 -33.53
CA THR A 5 -6.47 -29.75 -32.65
C THR A 5 -7.30 -29.27 -31.45
N GLY A 6 -7.69 -28.00 -31.39
CA GLY A 6 -8.65 -27.50 -30.39
C GLY A 6 -8.16 -27.49 -28.93
N VAL A 7 -6.89 -27.80 -28.68
CA VAL A 7 -6.27 -27.71 -27.36
C VAL A 7 -5.62 -26.33 -27.22
N GLU A 8 -6.15 -25.51 -26.31
CA GLU A 8 -5.62 -24.18 -26.00
C GLU A 8 -4.20 -24.29 -25.41
N GLN A 9 -3.23 -23.65 -26.06
CA GLN A 9 -1.86 -23.59 -25.57
C GLN A 9 -1.65 -22.21 -24.90
N ARG A 10 -1.78 -22.15 -23.57
CA ARG A 10 -1.55 -20.91 -22.81
C ARG A 10 -0.06 -20.71 -22.55
N ALA A 11 0.53 -19.70 -23.16
CA ALA A 11 1.86 -19.21 -22.81
C ALA A 11 1.73 -18.15 -21.71
N ALA A 12 2.46 -18.33 -20.60
CA ALA A 12 2.53 -17.31 -19.55
C ALA A 12 3.40 -16.15 -20.01
N LEU A 13 2.81 -14.96 -20.13
CA LEU A 13 3.51 -13.72 -20.50
C LEU A 13 4.36 -13.14 -19.36
N LEU A 14 4.08 -13.52 -18.12
CA LEU A 14 4.74 -13.02 -16.92
C LEU A 14 5.19 -14.18 -16.04
N THR A 15 6.35 -14.02 -15.41
CA THR A 15 6.88 -14.97 -14.41
C THR A 15 6.09 -14.90 -13.10
N TRP A 16 5.57 -13.72 -12.75
CA TRP A 16 4.77 -13.47 -11.55
C TRP A 16 3.53 -12.62 -11.88
N PRO A 17 2.37 -12.91 -11.26
CA PRO A 17 1.17 -12.13 -11.49
C PRO A 17 1.36 -10.72 -10.91
N ARG A 18 1.02 -9.69 -11.70
CA ARG A 18 1.02 -8.30 -11.23
C ARG A 18 -0.29 -7.96 -10.53
N LYS A 19 -0.18 -7.34 -9.35
CA LYS A 19 -1.32 -6.85 -8.58
C LYS A 19 -1.74 -5.46 -9.07
N THR A 20 -3.04 -5.23 -9.11
CA THR A 20 -3.63 -3.90 -9.38
C THR A 20 -4.60 -3.57 -8.26
N LEU A 21 -4.45 -2.39 -7.67
CA LEU A 21 -5.35 -1.90 -6.63
C LEU A 21 -6.07 -0.65 -7.13
N THR A 22 -7.39 -0.64 -6.94
CA THR A 22 -8.25 0.49 -7.27
C THR A 22 -8.95 0.97 -6.02
N TYR A 23 -8.69 2.22 -5.65
CA TYR A 23 -9.33 2.89 -4.53
C TYR A 23 -10.32 3.92 -5.01
N GLN A 24 -11.50 3.95 -4.40
CA GLN A 24 -12.46 5.04 -4.56
C GLN A 24 -12.51 5.84 -3.27
N VAL A 25 -12.01 7.07 -3.33
CA VAL A 25 -11.92 7.96 -2.17
C VAL A 25 -12.95 9.07 -2.32
N ILE A 26 -13.83 9.21 -1.32
CA ILE A 26 -14.78 10.31 -1.23
C ILE A 26 -14.23 11.32 -0.23
N ASN A 27 -13.97 12.53 -0.69
CA ASN A 27 -13.53 13.64 0.15
C ASN A 27 -14.75 14.46 0.59
N LEU A 28 -14.79 14.82 1.87
CA LEU A 28 -15.91 15.52 2.49
C LEU A 28 -15.70 17.04 2.56
N SER A 29 -14.51 17.52 2.20
CA SER A 29 -14.19 18.94 2.19
C SER A 29 -13.34 19.35 0.99
N ALA A 30 -13.40 20.64 0.64
CA ALA A 30 -12.55 21.25 -0.38
C ALA A 30 -11.05 21.15 -0.01
N ALA A 31 -10.72 21.26 1.27
CA ALA A 31 -9.34 21.15 1.76
C ALA A 31 -8.76 19.75 1.55
N GLN A 32 -9.51 18.70 1.92
CA GLN A 32 -9.11 17.30 1.66
C GLN A 32 -8.98 17.03 0.16
N SER A 33 -9.94 17.52 -0.63
CA SER A 33 -9.91 17.40 -2.10
C SER A 33 -8.65 18.05 -2.70
N ALA A 34 -8.25 19.22 -2.21
CA ALA A 34 -7.03 19.91 -2.64
C ALA A 34 -5.76 19.16 -2.19
N TYR A 35 -5.76 18.61 -0.97
CA TYR A 35 -4.65 17.82 -0.43
C TYR A 35 -4.40 16.56 -1.28
N VAL A 36 -5.45 15.78 -1.56
CA VAL A 36 -5.38 14.57 -2.38
C VAL A 36 -4.90 14.91 -3.80
N LYS A 37 -5.47 15.94 -4.44
CA LYS A 37 -4.99 16.44 -5.75
C LYS A 37 -3.49 16.74 -5.70
N ARG A 38 -3.05 17.54 -4.73
CA ARG A 38 -1.64 17.93 -4.60
C ARG A 38 -0.72 16.71 -4.45
N LYS A 39 -1.11 15.72 -3.65
CA LYS A 39 -0.30 14.50 -3.44
C LYS A 39 -0.25 13.63 -4.69
N LEU A 40 -1.38 13.43 -5.37
CA LEU A 40 -1.43 12.68 -6.63
C LEU A 40 -0.61 13.34 -7.73
N TYR A 41 -0.76 14.65 -7.95
CA TYR A 41 0.02 15.38 -8.97
C TYR A 41 1.52 15.36 -8.67
N LYS A 42 1.93 15.45 -7.40
CA LYS A 42 3.35 15.37 -7.01
C LYS A 42 3.97 14.00 -7.31
N ASN A 43 3.17 12.94 -7.27
CA ASN A 43 3.65 11.55 -7.33
C ASN A 43 3.26 10.81 -8.63
N LEU A 44 2.60 11.48 -9.58
CA LEU A 44 2.06 10.87 -10.80
C LEU A 44 3.11 10.09 -11.63
N TYR A 45 4.36 10.55 -11.61
CA TYR A 45 5.48 9.98 -12.36
C TYR A 45 6.43 9.13 -11.51
N LYS A 46 6.14 8.96 -10.22
CA LYS A 46 6.98 8.22 -9.27
C LYS A 46 6.39 6.84 -8.99
N VAL A 47 7.23 5.95 -8.48
CA VAL A 47 6.74 4.76 -7.79
C VAL A 47 6.10 5.25 -6.50
N PHE A 48 4.84 4.87 -6.28
CA PHE A 48 4.01 5.27 -5.17
C PHE A 48 3.61 4.02 -4.39
N GLY A 49 3.82 4.02 -3.08
CA GLY A 49 3.39 2.96 -2.19
C GLY A 49 1.94 3.20 -1.77
N VAL A 50 1.07 2.21 -1.99
CA VAL A 50 -0.33 2.28 -1.55
C VAL A 50 -0.63 1.17 -0.57
N PRO A 51 -1.17 1.48 0.61
CA PRO A 51 -1.45 0.46 1.61
C PRO A 51 -2.55 -0.47 1.12
N ILE A 52 -2.41 -1.74 1.44
CA ILE A 52 -3.43 -2.77 1.25
C ILE A 52 -4.27 -2.79 2.53
N TRP A 53 -5.31 -1.96 2.59
CA TRP A 53 -6.08 -1.73 3.81
C TRP A 53 -6.75 -3.00 4.38
N MET A 54 -7.08 -3.97 3.53
CA MET A 54 -7.66 -5.24 3.96
C MET A 54 -6.69 -6.14 4.74
N ASP A 55 -5.39 -5.91 4.60
CA ASP A 55 -4.35 -6.75 5.21
C ASP A 55 -3.75 -6.15 6.49
N ARG A 56 -4.58 -5.44 7.26
CA ARG A 56 -4.27 -4.81 8.56
C ARG A 56 -3.75 -5.78 9.61
N THR A 57 -2.50 -5.67 10.02
CA THR A 57 -2.02 -6.28 11.27
C THR A 57 -1.81 -5.21 12.34
N GLU A 58 -1.62 -5.63 13.58
CA GLU A 58 -1.47 -4.74 14.74
C GLU A 58 -0.18 -5.07 15.47
N LEU A 59 0.44 -4.08 16.11
CA LEU A 59 1.60 -4.30 16.98
C LEU A 59 1.18 -5.03 18.25
N SER A 60 1.81 -6.16 18.55
CA SER A 60 1.57 -6.91 19.79
C SER A 60 2.32 -6.34 20.99
N SER A 61 3.29 -5.46 20.76
CA SER A 61 4.04 -4.74 21.79
C SER A 61 4.58 -3.43 21.23
N GLN A 62 4.89 -2.48 22.12
CA GLN A 62 5.47 -1.19 21.75
C GLN A 62 6.77 -1.38 20.95
N ALA A 63 6.84 -0.75 19.78
CA ALA A 63 8.05 -0.67 18.97
C ALA A 63 8.71 0.70 19.21
N SER A 64 9.88 0.71 19.83
CA SER A 64 10.56 1.96 20.21
C SER A 64 11.39 2.54 19.07
N SER A 65 11.53 3.86 19.05
CA SER A 65 12.46 4.55 18.15
C SER A 65 13.86 3.93 18.23
N GLY A 66 14.50 3.77 17.08
CA GLY A 66 15.82 3.13 16.94
C GLY A 66 15.77 1.61 16.85
N GLN A 67 14.61 0.96 17.08
CA GLN A 67 14.44 -0.46 16.82
C GLN A 67 14.07 -0.73 15.37
N LYS A 68 14.40 -1.92 14.86
CA LYS A 68 14.03 -2.38 13.52
C LYS A 68 13.03 -3.55 13.54
N ILE A 69 12.65 -3.99 14.73
CA ILE A 69 11.80 -5.17 14.91
C ILE A 69 10.41 -4.70 15.33
N LEU A 70 9.42 -5.08 14.54
CA LEU A 70 8.01 -4.89 14.81
C LEU A 70 7.42 -6.24 15.22
N ASN A 71 7.04 -6.40 16.48
CA ASN A 71 6.28 -7.56 16.91
C ASN A 71 4.81 -7.31 16.56
N VAL A 72 4.23 -8.20 15.76
CA VAL A 72 2.86 -8.06 15.24
C VAL A 72 2.02 -9.26 15.63
N THR A 73 0.70 -9.08 15.67
CA THR A 73 -0.24 -10.15 16.06
C THR A 73 -0.20 -11.32 15.08
N SER A 74 -0.22 -11.04 13.77
CA SER A 74 -0.04 -12.07 12.73
C SER A 74 0.30 -11.46 11.36
N THR A 75 1.25 -12.05 10.65
CA THR A 75 1.56 -11.77 9.22
C THR A 75 0.94 -12.80 8.28
N GLU A 76 0.31 -13.86 8.81
CA GLU A 76 -0.19 -14.96 8.00
C GLU A 76 -1.39 -14.54 7.14
N LYS A 77 -1.44 -15.04 5.90
CA LYS A 77 -2.51 -14.75 4.91
C LYS A 77 -2.65 -13.25 4.59
N ARG A 78 -1.55 -12.51 4.69
CA ARG A 78 -1.44 -11.09 4.34
C ARG A 78 -0.40 -10.89 3.25
N ASN A 79 -0.52 -9.82 2.47
CA ASN A 79 0.39 -9.47 1.39
C ASN A 79 1.70 -8.79 1.87
N PHE A 80 2.32 -9.32 2.94
CA PHE A 80 3.67 -8.91 3.32
C PHE A 80 4.71 -9.65 2.47
N GLU A 81 5.66 -8.91 1.91
CA GLU A 81 6.70 -9.46 1.03
C GLU A 81 8.06 -8.87 1.43
N VAL A 82 9.12 -9.68 1.34
CA VAL A 82 10.49 -9.22 1.60
C VAL A 82 10.93 -8.26 0.49
N GLY A 83 11.54 -7.14 0.88
CA GLY A 83 11.89 -6.04 -0.02
C GLY A 83 10.74 -5.08 -0.33
N ALA A 84 9.49 -5.44 0.02
CA ALA A 84 8.36 -4.52 -0.06
C ALA A 84 8.30 -3.66 1.22
N PRO A 85 7.79 -2.41 1.14
CA PRO A 85 7.59 -1.60 2.31
C PRO A 85 6.31 -1.96 3.07
N CYS A 86 6.29 -1.66 4.36
CA CYS A 86 5.10 -1.60 5.19
C CYS A 86 4.87 -0.19 5.71
N LEU A 87 3.62 0.10 6.06
CA LEU A 87 3.16 1.35 6.64
C LEU A 87 2.72 1.10 8.07
N ILE A 88 3.29 1.83 9.02
CA ILE A 88 2.81 1.94 10.39
C ILE A 88 1.94 3.19 10.44
N TYR A 89 0.67 3.05 10.82
CA TYR A 89 -0.34 4.09 10.60
C TYR A 89 -1.25 4.29 11.81
N THR A 90 -1.40 5.55 12.21
CA THR A 90 -2.45 5.95 13.16
C THR A 90 -3.43 6.93 12.51
N ASN A 91 -2.93 7.92 11.77
CA ASN A 91 -3.76 8.91 11.08
C ASN A 91 -2.99 9.57 9.91
N GLU A 92 -3.66 10.45 9.16
CA GLU A 92 -3.09 11.12 7.97
C GLU A 92 -1.83 11.96 8.23
N SER A 93 -1.59 12.36 9.48
CA SER A 93 -0.41 13.14 9.92
C SER A 93 0.63 12.32 10.68
N THR A 94 0.22 11.15 11.21
CA THR A 94 1.05 10.28 12.04
C THR A 94 1.15 8.91 11.38
N TYR A 95 2.19 8.74 10.57
CA TYR A 95 2.53 7.48 9.91
C TYR A 95 4.04 7.40 9.65
N GLU A 96 4.55 6.19 9.55
CA GLU A 96 5.93 5.88 9.18
C GLU A 96 5.96 4.70 8.21
N TYR A 97 6.91 4.71 7.29
CA TYR A 97 7.12 3.61 6.35
C TYR A 97 8.47 2.94 6.63
N GLY A 98 8.52 1.63 6.47
CA GLY A 98 9.75 0.84 6.61
C GLY A 98 9.82 -0.25 5.56
N GLU A 99 11.01 -0.51 5.02
CA GLU A 99 11.23 -1.62 4.09
C GLU A 99 11.41 -2.93 4.87
N ILE A 100 10.75 -4.00 4.44
CA ILE A 100 10.79 -5.30 5.12
C ILE A 100 12.04 -6.06 4.69
N ASP A 101 12.93 -6.33 5.63
CA ASP A 101 14.11 -7.19 5.44
C ASP A 101 13.74 -8.68 5.55
N SER A 102 12.91 -9.02 6.55
CA SER A 102 12.39 -10.37 6.75
C SER A 102 11.16 -10.34 7.63
N PHE A 103 10.35 -11.40 7.62
CA PHE A 103 9.24 -11.55 8.55
C PHE A 103 9.00 -13.01 8.91
N THR A 104 8.42 -13.22 10.09
CA THR A 104 7.87 -14.49 10.55
C THR A 104 6.37 -14.32 10.77
N SER A 105 5.68 -15.35 11.26
CA SER A 105 4.24 -15.30 11.53
C SER A 105 3.85 -14.15 12.46
N ASN A 106 4.73 -13.71 13.37
CA ASN A 106 4.40 -12.75 14.43
C ASN A 106 5.42 -11.59 14.54
N GLN A 107 6.32 -11.45 13.56
CA GLN A 107 7.36 -10.43 13.61
C GLN A 107 7.73 -9.95 12.22
N ILE A 108 7.95 -8.66 12.07
CA ILE A 108 8.49 -8.03 10.85
C ILE A 108 9.81 -7.35 11.24
N THR A 109 10.88 -7.67 10.53
CA THR A 109 12.18 -7.00 10.65
C THR A 109 12.32 -6.03 9.49
N LEU A 110 12.63 -4.78 9.82
CA LEU A 110 12.86 -3.71 8.86
C LEU A 110 14.34 -3.61 8.49
N VAL A 111 14.60 -3.13 7.27
CA VAL A 111 15.95 -2.78 6.80
C VAL A 111 16.50 -1.59 7.60
N GLY A 112 15.67 -0.58 7.84
CA GLY A 112 15.99 0.62 8.60
C GLY A 112 15.42 0.61 10.02
N ASN A 113 16.01 1.43 10.89
CA ASN A 113 15.47 1.64 12.23
C ASN A 113 14.27 2.60 12.18
N LEU A 114 13.32 2.39 13.08
CA LEU A 114 12.20 3.29 13.32
C LEU A 114 12.69 4.67 13.79
N THR A 115 12.05 5.70 13.29
CA THR A 115 12.26 7.10 13.63
C THR A 115 11.43 7.48 14.85
N TYR A 116 10.26 6.86 15.02
CA TYR A 116 9.33 7.13 16.10
C TYR A 116 9.06 5.90 16.94
N THR A 117 8.56 6.13 18.15
CA THR A 117 8.02 5.07 19.01
C THR A 117 6.54 4.90 18.69
N TRP A 118 6.13 3.64 18.55
CA TRP A 118 4.78 3.22 18.24
C TRP A 118 4.27 2.32 19.37
N ASP A 119 3.10 2.66 19.92
CA ASP A 119 2.50 1.91 21.01
C ASP A 119 2.00 0.54 20.51
N ALA A 120 1.74 -0.36 21.46
CA ALA A 120 0.99 -1.58 21.16
C ALA A 120 -0.38 -1.23 20.53
N ASP A 121 -0.93 -2.17 19.77
CA ASP A 121 -2.19 -2.02 19.01
C ASP A 121 -2.14 -1.00 17.86
N THR A 122 -0.97 -0.44 17.54
CA THR A 122 -0.80 0.38 16.33
C THR A 122 -0.93 -0.47 15.07
N ASP A 123 -1.65 0.05 14.08
CA ASP A 123 -1.86 -0.65 12.82
C ASP A 123 -0.63 -0.65 11.92
N VAL A 124 -0.39 -1.81 11.30
CA VAL A 124 0.63 -2.03 10.28
C VAL A 124 -0.02 -2.62 9.04
N TYR A 125 0.27 -2.01 7.89
CA TYR A 125 -0.28 -2.39 6.58
C TYR A 125 0.85 -2.72 5.61
N PRO A 126 0.71 -3.74 4.74
CA PRO A 126 1.62 -3.89 3.62
C PRO A 126 1.37 -2.79 2.59
N LEU A 127 2.43 -2.30 1.96
CA LEU A 127 2.36 -1.32 0.87
C LEU A 127 2.63 -2.00 -0.47
N LEU A 128 1.69 -1.87 -1.40
CA LEU A 128 1.94 -2.19 -2.80
C LEU A 128 2.73 -1.05 -3.42
N GLN A 129 3.97 -1.33 -3.86
CA GLN A 129 4.73 -0.40 -4.67
C GLN A 129 4.29 -0.49 -6.13
N GLY A 130 3.71 0.58 -6.64
CA GLY A 130 3.21 0.62 -7.99
C GLY A 130 3.38 1.98 -8.65
N ARG A 131 3.01 2.05 -9.92
CA ARG A 131 2.82 3.32 -10.61
C ARG A 131 1.34 3.65 -10.64
N LEU A 132 1.05 4.92 -10.39
CA LEU A 132 -0.28 5.46 -10.66
C LEU A 132 -0.53 5.36 -12.17
N GLN A 133 -1.73 4.91 -12.54
CA GLN A 133 -2.17 5.00 -13.92
C GLN A 133 -2.13 6.48 -14.39
N GLN A 134 -1.78 6.72 -15.66
CA GLN A 134 -1.64 8.09 -16.18
C GLN A 134 -2.93 8.90 -16.07
N THR A 135 -4.08 8.23 -16.16
CA THR A 135 -5.39 8.84 -16.02
C THR A 135 -6.00 8.41 -14.70
N GLN A 136 -6.43 9.39 -13.92
CA GLN A 136 -7.18 9.19 -12.69
C GLN A 136 -8.52 9.90 -12.85
N ASP A 137 -9.62 9.21 -12.56
CA ASP A 137 -10.95 9.80 -12.71
C ASP A 137 -11.28 10.66 -11.50
N LEU A 138 -11.63 11.91 -11.78
CA LEU A 138 -12.01 12.90 -10.78
C LEU A 138 -13.42 13.39 -11.05
N MET A 139 -14.31 13.17 -10.09
CA MET A 139 -15.69 13.63 -10.16
C MET A 139 -15.97 14.56 -8.97
N ASN A 140 -16.28 15.83 -9.24
CA ASN A 140 -16.79 16.72 -8.21
C ASN A 140 -18.30 16.51 -8.12
N LEU A 141 -18.79 16.03 -6.97
CA LEU A 141 -20.22 15.82 -6.72
C LEU A 141 -20.88 17.16 -6.35
N THR A 142 -20.16 18.01 -5.62
CA THR A 142 -20.55 19.40 -5.30
C THR A 142 -19.28 20.27 -5.19
N SER A 143 -19.41 21.54 -4.77
CA SER A 143 -18.26 22.40 -4.45
C SER A 143 -17.42 21.91 -3.27
N ALA A 144 -17.99 21.08 -2.38
CA ALA A 144 -17.31 20.57 -1.18
C ALA A 144 -16.96 19.07 -1.28
N TYR A 145 -17.75 18.29 -2.02
CA TYR A 145 -17.63 16.84 -2.12
C TYR A 145 -17.02 16.42 -3.45
N SER A 146 -15.97 15.60 -3.40
CA SER A 146 -15.35 15.06 -4.60
C SER A 146 -14.98 13.59 -4.45
N LYS A 147 -15.11 12.83 -5.53
CA LYS A 147 -14.76 11.42 -5.64
C LYS A 147 -13.53 11.28 -6.54
N PHE A 148 -12.55 10.54 -6.06
CA PHE A 148 -11.35 10.17 -6.81
C PHE A 148 -11.31 8.67 -6.96
N THR A 149 -11.15 8.19 -8.20
CA THR A 149 -10.78 6.80 -8.46
C THR A 149 -9.28 6.77 -8.71
N VAL A 150 -8.56 6.06 -7.85
CA VAL A 150 -7.11 5.92 -7.92
C VAL A 150 -6.74 4.48 -8.25
N THR A 151 -6.17 4.26 -9.43
CA THR A 151 -5.67 2.94 -9.86
C THR A 151 -4.15 2.89 -9.83
N VAL A 152 -3.61 1.87 -9.16
CA VAL A 152 -2.18 1.61 -8.99
C VAL A 152 -1.86 0.23 -9.52
N VAL A 153 -0.84 0.16 -10.39
CA VAL A 153 -0.35 -1.09 -10.98
C VAL A 153 1.05 -1.36 -10.45
N GLU A 154 1.27 -2.55 -9.93
CA GLU A 154 2.58 -3.03 -9.47
C GLU A 154 3.64 -2.97 -10.57
N VAL A 155 4.86 -2.56 -10.22
CA VAL A 155 5.98 -2.38 -11.16
C VAL A 155 6.69 -3.69 -11.45
#